data_AF-A0A6N6VP78-F1
#
_entry.id   AF-A0A6N6VP78-F1
#
_cell.length_a   1.000
_cell.length_b   1.000
_cell.length_c   1.000
_cell.angle_alpha   90.00
_cell.angle_beta   90.00
_cell.angle_gamma   90.00
#
_symmetry.space_group_name_H-M   'P 1'
#
loop_
_entity.id
_entity.type
_entity.pdbx_description
1 polymer ?
#
loop_
_entity_poly.entity_id
_entity_poly.type
_entity_poly.pdbx_seq_one_letter_code
_entity_poly.pdbx_strand_id
1 'polypeptide(L)'
;MKKSIALLFSLISFQNLYALNIGDKLMNCEYNSDGTYDFCKAVTGELENIPSLKNRSDINLNYDITYNYSCSDNISQYIGVRSTSGNFAQFKYDETKLRITSAGKLSIVDINPYKTKSAQFVRDCNLHIKEIKADLTQETVSSLIKDACYMGVLNTQISQSQIIIYLAQSMMNNYGTLPINQLKMQLRNLQFGLQSISVQNNKKLSQQIQNIIGNSSTNDQVGTLNYILKNSSSWGVGSASLKNSLTILYSNLSTIMADISDTSRDSINKLYANGESITNSYNDFKSAKLPLEYLKYQYSLSRGEDSSKYKAPSCFNSP
;
A
#
# COMPACT_ATOMS: atom_id res chain seq x y z
N MET A 1 0.76 -16.57 -53.78
CA MET A 1 0.64 -16.59 -52.30
C MET A 1 1.64 -17.58 -51.73
N LYS A 2 2.80 -17.09 -51.29
CA LYS A 2 3.78 -17.85 -50.49
C LYS A 2 3.99 -17.09 -49.19
N LYS A 3 3.75 -17.80 -48.08
CA LYS A 3 4.10 -17.41 -46.71
C LYS A 3 5.62 -17.28 -46.60
N SER A 4 6.08 -16.28 -45.83
CA SER A 4 7.34 -16.28 -45.05
C SER A 4 7.32 -14.98 -44.24
N ILE A 5 6.88 -15.00 -42.98
CA ILE A 5 7.76 -15.15 -41.80
C ILE A 5 8.98 -14.23 -41.89
N ALA A 6 8.76 -12.92 -42.09
CA ALA A 6 9.81 -11.91 -42.02
C ALA A 6 9.45 -10.72 -41.10
N LEU A 7 8.28 -10.75 -40.46
CA LEU A 7 7.79 -9.64 -39.62
C LEU A 7 7.50 -10.03 -38.16
N LEU A 8 7.80 -11.27 -37.76
CA LEU A 8 7.58 -11.77 -36.40
C LEU A 8 8.88 -12.05 -35.61
N PHE A 9 10.05 -11.85 -36.22
CA PHE A 9 11.33 -11.92 -35.49
C PHE A 9 11.91 -10.57 -35.07
N SER A 10 11.25 -9.45 -35.42
CA SER A 10 11.67 -8.10 -34.99
C SER A 10 10.93 -7.60 -33.73
N LEU A 11 10.11 -8.44 -33.09
CA LEU A 11 9.31 -8.07 -31.92
C LEU A 11 9.59 -8.92 -30.66
N ILE A 12 10.62 -9.78 -30.68
CA ILE A 12 11.00 -10.63 -29.52
C ILE A 12 12.36 -10.22 -28.93
N SER A 13 12.76 -8.96 -29.06
CA SER A 13 14.00 -8.44 -28.43
C SER A 13 13.79 -7.33 -27.39
N PHE A 14 12.56 -7.14 -26.90
CA PHE A 14 12.26 -6.15 -25.83
C PHE A 14 11.97 -6.75 -24.45
N GLN A 15 12.33 -8.01 -24.20
CA GLN A 15 12.26 -8.58 -22.84
C GLN A 15 13.64 -9.04 -22.41
N ASN A 16 14.10 -8.51 -21.27
CA ASN A 16 15.37 -8.75 -20.56
C ASN A 16 16.59 -7.88 -20.94
N LEU A 17 16.40 -6.58 -21.15
CA LEU A 17 17.49 -5.59 -21.17
C LEU A 17 17.26 -4.46 -20.16
N TYR A 18 16.95 -4.84 -18.92
CA TYR A 18 17.20 -3.98 -17.75
C TYR A 18 18.31 -4.51 -16.83
N ALA A 19 19.04 -5.54 -17.28
CA ALA A 19 20.43 -5.73 -16.87
C ALA A 19 21.33 -4.91 -17.81
N LEU A 20 21.10 -3.60 -17.88
CA LEU A 20 22.17 -2.71 -18.34
C LEU A 20 23.28 -2.87 -17.31
N ASN A 21 24.49 -3.26 -17.73
CA ASN A 21 25.70 -3.16 -16.91
C ASN A 21 25.80 -1.72 -16.38
N ILE A 22 25.22 -1.46 -15.21
CA ILE A 22 25.30 -0.17 -14.52
C ILE A 22 26.77 0.14 -14.21
N GLY A 23 27.60 -0.90 -14.07
CA GLY A 23 29.05 -0.79 -13.88
C GLY A 23 29.74 0.09 -14.93
N ASP A 24 29.44 -0.06 -16.22
CA ASP A 24 30.22 0.59 -17.28
C ASP A 24 29.91 2.09 -17.44
N LYS A 25 28.69 2.54 -17.08
CA LYS A 25 28.32 3.97 -17.10
C LYS A 25 28.85 4.76 -15.89
N LEU A 26 29.28 4.05 -14.85
CA LEU A 26 29.77 4.63 -13.60
C LEU A 26 31.28 4.50 -13.47
N MET A 27 31.98 4.15 -14.56
CA MET A 27 33.42 3.96 -14.59
C MET A 27 34.02 4.69 -15.80
N ASN A 28 35.07 5.44 -15.55
CA ASN A 28 35.94 6.00 -16.58
C ASN A 28 37.19 5.12 -16.66
N CYS A 29 37.19 4.19 -17.61
CA CYS A 29 38.31 3.29 -17.88
C CYS A 29 39.06 3.75 -19.13
N GLU A 30 40.38 3.52 -19.15
CA GLU A 30 41.15 3.59 -20.40
C GLU A 30 40.93 2.30 -21.18
N TYR A 31 40.55 2.43 -22.45
CA TYR A 31 40.29 1.29 -23.32
C TYR A 31 41.59 0.87 -24.01
N ASN A 32 42.05 -0.34 -23.71
CA ASN A 32 43.22 -0.88 -24.37
C ASN A 32 42.86 -1.40 -25.76
N SER A 33 43.85 -1.34 -26.66
CA SER A 33 43.70 -1.79 -28.05
C SER A 33 43.41 -3.30 -28.21
N ASP A 34 43.58 -4.08 -27.14
CA ASP A 34 43.27 -5.52 -27.06
C ASP A 34 41.86 -5.82 -26.48
N GLY A 35 41.07 -4.77 -26.19
CA GLY A 35 39.72 -4.90 -25.62
C GLY A 35 39.68 -5.07 -24.10
N THR A 36 40.83 -4.93 -23.42
CA THR A 36 40.89 -4.89 -21.96
C THR A 36 40.68 -3.47 -21.41
N TYR A 37 40.29 -3.38 -20.13
CA TYR A 37 40.02 -2.13 -19.44
C TYR A 37 41.05 -1.94 -18.31
N ASP A 38 41.84 -0.87 -18.39
CA ASP A 38 42.80 -0.49 -17.34
C ASP A 38 42.45 0.91 -16.77
N PHE A 39 43.02 1.23 -15.59
CA PHE A 39 42.86 2.54 -14.93
C PHE A 39 41.42 2.99 -14.68
N CYS A 40 40.53 2.05 -14.36
CA CYS A 40 39.12 2.30 -14.15
C CYS A 40 38.83 3.11 -12.88
N LYS A 41 38.50 4.40 -13.05
CA LYS A 41 38.04 5.28 -11.96
C LYS A 41 36.52 5.25 -11.91
N ALA A 42 35.93 4.99 -10.74
CA ALA A 42 34.49 5.17 -10.62
C ALA A 42 34.14 6.68 -10.74
N VAL A 43 33.01 6.99 -11.34
CA VAL A 43 32.48 8.34 -11.48
C VAL A 43 31.44 8.53 -10.38
N THR A 44 31.56 9.60 -9.59
CA THR A 44 30.48 9.95 -8.66
C THR A 44 29.23 10.27 -9.45
N GLY A 45 28.16 9.56 -9.13
CA GLY A 45 26.93 9.64 -9.89
C GLY A 45 25.85 8.77 -9.28
N GLU A 46 24.67 8.85 -9.88
CA GLU A 46 23.51 8.06 -9.51
C GLU A 46 23.78 6.59 -9.83
N LEU A 47 23.62 5.70 -8.85
CA LEU A 47 23.81 4.26 -8.99
C LEU A 47 22.54 3.55 -9.46
N GLU A 48 21.44 3.81 -8.75
CA GLU A 48 20.18 3.12 -8.95
C GLU A 48 19.05 4.07 -8.53
N ASN A 49 17.99 4.08 -9.33
CA ASN A 49 16.78 4.84 -9.04
C ASN A 49 15.57 4.02 -9.49
N ILE A 50 14.68 3.69 -8.55
CA ILE A 50 13.40 3.05 -8.86
C ILE A 50 12.36 4.16 -9.06
N PRO A 51 11.94 4.46 -10.31
CA PRO A 51 11.19 5.69 -10.60
C PRO A 51 9.86 5.80 -9.84
N SER A 52 9.17 4.68 -9.63
CA SER A 52 7.91 4.61 -8.87
C SER A 52 8.09 4.84 -7.36
N LEU A 53 9.31 4.64 -6.84
CA LEU A 53 9.65 4.81 -5.43
C LEU A 53 10.49 6.06 -5.15
N LYS A 54 10.85 6.83 -6.19
CA LYS A 54 11.71 8.02 -6.11
C LYS A 54 11.23 9.05 -5.09
N ASN A 55 9.91 9.14 -4.87
CA ASN A 55 9.27 10.08 -3.94
C ASN A 55 8.66 9.40 -2.69
N ARG A 56 8.91 8.11 -2.47
CA ARG A 56 8.32 7.33 -1.36
C ARG A 56 9.33 7.18 -0.22
N SER A 57 9.37 8.16 0.68
CA SER A 57 10.24 8.12 1.86
C SER A 57 9.78 7.10 2.93
N ASP A 58 8.57 6.59 2.79
CA ASP A 58 7.96 5.55 3.63
C ASP A 58 8.40 4.13 3.26
N ILE A 59 9.11 3.95 2.15
CA ILE A 59 9.53 2.65 1.64
C ILE A 59 11.04 2.52 1.71
N ASN A 60 11.50 1.51 2.43
CA ASN A 60 12.92 1.19 2.52
C ASN A 60 13.22 -0.06 1.68
N LEU A 61 14.35 -0.01 1.00
CA LEU A 61 14.87 -1.08 0.18
C LEU A 61 16.22 -1.54 0.72
N ASN A 62 16.44 -2.84 0.69
CA ASN A 62 17.76 -3.42 0.89
C ASN A 62 18.44 -3.55 -0.45
N TYR A 63 19.53 -2.81 -0.63
CA TYR A 63 20.39 -2.92 -1.80
C TYR A 63 21.58 -3.82 -1.48
N ASP A 64 21.71 -4.89 -2.25
CA ASP A 64 22.86 -5.79 -2.31
C ASP A 64 23.70 -5.41 -3.53
N ILE A 65 24.89 -4.84 -3.30
CA ILE A 65 25.81 -4.39 -4.34
C ILE A 65 26.99 -5.35 -4.40
N THR A 66 27.14 -6.08 -5.50
CA THR A 66 28.30 -6.92 -5.77
C THR A 66 29.33 -6.11 -6.55
N TYR A 67 30.56 -6.08 -6.07
CA TYR A 67 31.64 -5.30 -6.66
C TYR A 67 32.98 -6.03 -6.60
N ASN A 68 33.95 -5.53 -7.37
CA ASN A 68 35.37 -5.80 -7.19
C ASN A 68 36.04 -4.46 -6.86
N TYR A 69 36.81 -4.42 -5.78
CA TYR A 69 37.63 -3.27 -5.46
C TYR A 69 39.08 -3.71 -5.29
N SER A 70 39.98 -3.07 -6.03
CA SER A 70 41.42 -3.33 -5.96
C SER A 70 42.18 -2.01 -5.88
N CYS A 71 43.22 -1.91 -5.07
CA CYS A 71 44.13 -0.77 -5.06
C CYS A 71 45.59 -1.21 -4.90
N SER A 72 46.52 -0.46 -5.49
CA SER A 72 47.97 -0.73 -5.42
C SER A 72 48.51 -0.71 -3.98
N ASP A 73 48.04 0.25 -3.19
CA ASP A 73 48.27 0.32 -1.76
C ASP A 73 46.98 -0.11 -1.08
N ASN A 74 47.03 -1.14 -0.22
CA ASN A 74 45.89 -1.70 0.53
C ASN A 74 45.32 -0.70 1.57
N ILE A 75 44.96 0.50 1.09
CA ILE A 75 44.51 1.65 1.83
C ILE A 75 42.99 1.65 1.78
N SER A 76 42.37 1.66 2.96
CA SER A 76 40.94 1.94 3.08
C SER A 76 40.62 3.31 2.50
N GLN A 77 39.99 3.35 1.33
CA GLN A 77 39.53 4.61 0.74
C GLN A 77 38.16 4.99 1.24
N TYR A 78 37.93 6.29 1.43
CA TYR A 78 36.67 6.89 1.90
C TYR A 78 35.54 6.84 0.85
N ILE A 79 35.58 5.90 -0.09
CA ILE A 79 34.62 5.81 -1.17
C ILE A 79 33.54 4.80 -0.80
N GLY A 80 32.30 5.17 -1.05
CA GLY A 80 31.16 4.35 -0.69
C GLY A 80 29.90 4.73 -1.43
N VAL A 81 28.83 4.07 -1.06
CA VAL A 81 27.48 4.37 -1.51
C VAL A 81 26.79 5.18 -0.44
N ARG A 82 26.26 6.33 -0.83
CA ARG A 82 25.39 7.16 0.00
C ARG A 82 24.00 7.17 -0.58
N SER A 83 23.04 7.11 0.31
CA SER A 83 21.64 7.29 -0.05
C SER A 83 21.15 8.71 0.14
N THR A 84 20.03 9.03 -0.49
CA THR A 84 19.25 10.24 -0.24
C THR A 84 18.83 10.39 1.23
N SER A 85 18.62 9.28 1.94
CA SER A 85 18.27 9.27 3.37
C SER A 85 19.48 9.44 4.31
N GLY A 86 20.69 9.59 3.78
CA GLY A 86 21.90 9.82 4.57
C GLY A 86 22.63 8.56 5.04
N ASN A 87 22.07 7.37 4.80
CA ASN A 87 22.78 6.11 5.05
C ASN A 87 23.98 6.01 4.13
N PHE A 88 25.09 5.51 4.67
CA PHE A 88 26.36 5.36 3.98
C PHE A 88 26.95 3.99 4.24
N ALA A 89 27.51 3.38 3.20
CA ALA A 89 28.27 2.14 3.29
C ALA A 89 29.54 2.28 2.43
N GLN A 90 30.67 1.77 2.91
CA GLN A 90 31.98 1.98 2.30
C GLN A 90 32.44 0.75 1.52
N PHE A 91 33.01 0.95 0.33
CA PHE A 91 33.69 -0.13 -0.39
C PHE A 91 35.01 -0.47 0.31
N LYS A 92 35.32 -1.75 0.42
CA LYS A 92 36.53 -2.23 1.11
C LYS A 92 37.35 -3.14 0.23
N TYR A 93 38.65 -3.14 0.47
CA TYR A 93 39.59 -4.08 -0.14
C TYR A 93 39.25 -5.52 0.29
N ASP A 94 39.42 -6.49 -0.62
CA ASP A 94 39.07 -7.91 -0.47
C ASP A 94 37.59 -8.24 -0.18
N GLU A 95 36.72 -7.24 -0.06
CA GLU A 95 35.27 -7.46 -0.02
C GLU A 95 34.68 -7.42 -1.43
N THR A 96 33.67 -8.26 -1.67
CA THR A 96 32.99 -8.36 -2.97
C THR A 96 31.53 -7.95 -2.90
N LYS A 97 31.03 -7.61 -1.70
CA LYS A 97 29.62 -7.30 -1.46
C LYS A 97 29.47 -6.17 -0.45
N LEU A 98 28.52 -5.28 -0.71
CA LEU A 98 28.15 -4.18 0.16
C LEU A 98 26.64 -4.15 0.28
N ARG A 99 26.16 -3.90 1.50
CA ARG A 99 24.73 -3.78 1.80
C ARG A 99 24.42 -2.38 2.27
N ILE A 100 23.35 -1.82 1.73
CA ILE A 100 22.82 -0.54 2.21
C ILE A 100 21.29 -0.57 2.19
N THR A 101 20.68 -0.23 3.31
CA THR A 101 19.24 -0.01 3.38
C THR A 101 18.94 1.45 3.11
N SER A 102 18.01 1.76 2.22
CA SER A 102 17.58 3.14 2.00
C SER A 102 16.21 3.28 1.35
N ALA A 103 15.54 4.37 1.67
CA ALA A 103 14.48 4.93 0.86
C ALA A 103 15.05 5.74 -0.32
N GLY A 104 14.81 5.26 -1.53
CA GLY A 104 15.09 5.99 -2.75
C GLY A 104 16.49 5.77 -3.32
N LYS A 105 17.06 6.85 -3.83
CA LYS A 105 18.17 6.83 -4.78
C LYS A 105 19.52 6.63 -4.12
N LEU A 106 20.36 5.82 -4.77
CA LEU A 106 21.75 5.60 -4.37
C LEU A 106 22.72 6.40 -5.25
N SER A 107 23.84 6.83 -4.65
CA SER A 107 24.94 7.49 -5.36
C SER A 107 26.30 7.02 -4.85
N ILE A 108 27.29 6.91 -5.74
CA ILE A 108 28.70 6.76 -5.32
C ILE A 108 29.19 8.12 -4.83
N VAL A 109 29.82 8.14 -3.66
CA VAL A 109 30.42 9.34 -3.06
C VAL A 109 31.80 9.03 -2.49
N ASP A 110 32.62 10.07 -2.35
CA ASP A 110 33.84 10.08 -1.55
C ASP A 110 33.58 10.95 -0.32
N ILE A 111 33.81 10.38 0.85
CA ILE A 111 33.60 11.04 2.14
C ILE A 111 34.92 11.38 2.84
N ASN A 112 36.03 11.50 2.09
CA ASN A 112 37.32 11.83 2.68
C ASN A 112 37.25 13.17 3.46
N PRO A 113 37.49 13.18 4.77
CA PRO A 113 37.37 14.39 5.59
C PRO A 113 38.49 15.41 5.30
N TYR A 114 39.56 15.00 4.60
CA TYR A 114 40.74 15.82 4.31
C TYR A 114 40.78 16.39 2.89
N LYS A 115 39.85 16.01 1.99
CA LYS A 115 39.75 16.55 0.62
C LYS A 115 38.39 17.22 0.38
N THR A 116 38.43 18.48 -0.03
CA THR A 116 37.24 19.29 -0.24
C THR A 116 36.82 19.26 -1.72
N LYS A 117 35.51 19.02 -1.94
CA LYS A 117 34.67 19.39 -3.12
C LYS A 117 34.37 18.38 -4.22
N SER A 118 35.02 17.20 -4.30
CA SER A 118 34.61 16.13 -5.24
C SER A 118 35.35 14.82 -4.94
N ALA A 119 34.76 13.68 -5.29
CA ALA A 119 35.46 12.41 -5.16
C ALA A 119 36.71 12.36 -6.03
N GLN A 120 37.84 12.09 -5.42
CA GLN A 120 39.08 11.87 -6.14
C GLN A 120 39.61 10.49 -5.78
N PHE A 121 39.30 9.53 -6.65
CA PHE A 121 39.94 8.21 -6.65
C PHE A 121 41.46 8.41 -6.73
N VAL A 122 42.22 7.72 -5.88
CA VAL A 122 43.66 7.58 -6.11
C VAL A 122 43.84 6.87 -7.44
N ARG A 123 44.82 7.32 -8.24
CA ARG A 123 45.07 6.90 -9.63
C ARG A 123 45.15 5.38 -9.81
N ASP A 124 45.46 4.64 -8.75
CA ASP A 124 45.81 3.23 -8.78
C ASP A 124 44.76 2.32 -8.10
N CYS A 125 43.53 2.81 -7.86
CA CYS A 125 42.42 1.96 -7.40
C CYS A 125 41.34 1.80 -8.46
N ASN A 126 40.87 0.57 -8.62
CA ASN A 126 39.78 0.19 -9.52
C ASN A 126 38.56 -0.28 -8.72
N LEU A 127 37.39 0.29 -9.00
CA LEU A 127 36.09 -0.15 -8.45
C LEU A 127 35.17 -0.58 -9.59
N HIS A 128 34.89 -1.88 -9.70
CA HIS A 128 33.95 -2.42 -10.68
C HIS A 128 32.69 -2.95 -10.01
N ILE A 129 31.55 -2.31 -10.24
CA ILE A 129 30.26 -2.78 -9.74
C ILE A 129 29.70 -3.79 -10.74
N LYS A 130 29.61 -5.05 -10.30
CA LYS A 130 29.14 -6.16 -11.13
C LYS A 130 27.62 -6.24 -11.19
N GLU A 131 26.97 -6.03 -10.05
CA GLU A 131 25.54 -6.23 -9.91
C GLU A 131 24.99 -5.38 -8.76
N ILE A 132 23.80 -4.82 -8.96
CA ILE A 132 23.00 -4.19 -7.92
C ILE A 132 21.67 -4.92 -7.90
N LYS A 133 21.33 -5.52 -6.75
CA LYS A 133 20.00 -6.09 -6.49
C LYS A 133 19.32 -5.25 -5.42
N ALA A 134 18.04 -5.00 -5.59
CA ALA A 134 17.21 -4.38 -4.58
C ALA A 134 16.10 -5.35 -4.17
N ASP A 135 15.70 -5.35 -2.90
CA ASP A 135 14.49 -6.02 -2.42
C ASP A 135 13.86 -5.17 -1.31
N LEU A 136 12.56 -5.36 -1.05
CA LEU A 136 11.88 -4.64 0.04
C LEU A 136 12.47 -5.05 1.39
N THR A 137 12.56 -4.10 2.34
CA THR A 137 12.88 -4.47 3.73
C THR A 137 11.74 -5.27 4.36
N GLN A 138 12.07 -6.03 5.40
CA GLN A 138 11.06 -6.71 6.21
C GLN A 138 10.01 -5.74 6.79
N GLU A 139 10.42 -4.52 7.13
CA GLU A 139 9.54 -3.47 7.64
C GLU A 139 8.53 -3.02 6.57
N THR A 140 9.00 -2.74 5.34
CA THR A 140 8.11 -2.38 4.23
C THR A 140 7.16 -3.53 3.88
N VAL A 141 7.66 -4.77 3.83
CA VAL A 141 6.82 -5.96 3.62
C VAL A 141 5.74 -6.07 4.71
N SER A 142 6.12 -5.89 5.98
CA SER A 142 5.19 -5.90 7.10
C SER A 142 4.14 -4.80 7.00
N SER A 143 4.53 -3.60 6.57
CA SER A 143 3.60 -2.49 6.34
C SER A 143 2.57 -2.81 5.25
N LEU A 144 3.00 -3.38 4.12
CA LEU A 144 2.08 -3.76 3.04
C LEU A 144 1.11 -4.88 3.45
N ILE A 145 1.55 -5.80 4.31
CA ILE A 145 0.67 -6.82 4.89
C ILE A 145 -0.36 -6.15 5.82
N LYS A 146 0.04 -5.15 6.63
CA LYS A 146 -0.89 -4.38 7.46
C LYS A 146 -1.90 -3.61 6.61
N ASP A 147 -1.48 -3.02 5.50
CA ASP A 147 -2.39 -2.35 4.57
C ASP A 147 -3.44 -3.31 4.01
N ALA A 148 -3.03 -4.52 3.61
CA ALA A 148 -3.97 -5.57 3.19
C ALA A 148 -4.94 -5.95 4.33
N CYS A 149 -4.45 -6.10 5.55
CA CYS A 149 -5.32 -6.36 6.70
C CYS A 149 -6.33 -5.23 6.95
N TYR A 150 -5.88 -3.98 6.84
CA TYR A 150 -6.74 -2.82 6.98
C TYR A 150 -7.81 -2.74 5.87
N MET A 151 -7.48 -3.11 4.63
CA MET A 151 -8.48 -3.29 3.57
C MET A 151 -9.56 -4.32 3.95
N GLY A 152 -9.19 -5.40 4.65
CA GLY A 152 -10.15 -6.38 5.18
C GLY A 152 -11.12 -5.81 6.21
N VAL A 153 -10.65 -4.90 7.07
CA VAL A 153 -11.51 -4.17 8.02
C VAL A 153 -12.48 -3.26 7.26
N LEU A 154 -12.01 -2.53 6.25
CA LEU A 154 -12.84 -1.68 5.39
C LEU A 154 -13.89 -2.51 4.61
N ASN A 155 -13.53 -3.69 4.09
CA ASN A 155 -14.47 -4.63 3.47
C ASN A 155 -15.57 -5.08 4.43
N THR A 156 -15.22 -5.31 5.70
CA THR A 156 -16.18 -5.64 6.75
C THR A 156 -17.14 -4.48 7.00
N GLN A 157 -16.64 -3.24 7.03
CA GLN A 157 -17.49 -2.04 7.17
C GLN A 157 -18.49 -1.92 6.01
N ILE A 158 -18.05 -2.11 4.75
CA ILE A 158 -18.94 -2.12 3.58
C ILE A 158 -20.05 -3.17 3.75
N SER A 159 -19.69 -4.38 4.18
CA SER A 159 -20.65 -5.47 4.40
C SER A 159 -21.64 -5.17 5.53
N GLN A 160 -21.16 -4.62 6.65
CA GLN A 160 -22.00 -4.18 7.77
C GLN A 160 -22.96 -3.07 7.33
N SER A 161 -22.52 -2.12 6.52
CA SER A 161 -23.37 -1.06 5.97
C SER A 161 -24.52 -1.62 5.14
N GLN A 162 -24.29 -2.64 4.32
CA GLN A 162 -25.35 -3.31 3.55
C GLN A 162 -26.37 -4.01 4.45
N ILE A 163 -25.90 -4.71 5.49
CA ILE A 163 -26.77 -5.39 6.47
C ILE A 163 -27.67 -4.37 7.18
N ILE A 164 -27.11 -3.23 7.60
CA ILE A 164 -27.86 -2.16 8.29
C ILE A 164 -28.94 -1.56 7.38
N ILE A 165 -28.63 -1.26 6.12
CA ILE A 165 -29.63 -0.79 5.14
C ILE A 165 -30.74 -1.83 4.98
N TYR A 166 -30.39 -3.11 4.82
CA TYR A 166 -31.37 -4.19 4.66
C TYR A 166 -32.30 -4.31 5.86
N LEU A 167 -31.77 -4.25 7.09
CA LEU A 167 -32.57 -4.26 8.31
C LEU A 167 -33.54 -3.08 8.37
N ALA A 168 -33.08 -1.88 8.04
CA ALA A 168 -33.91 -0.68 8.00
C ALA A 168 -35.02 -0.76 6.94
N GLN A 169 -34.68 -1.23 5.74
CA GLN A 169 -35.64 -1.43 4.66
C GLN A 169 -36.69 -2.47 5.04
N SER A 170 -36.29 -3.58 5.67
CA SER A 170 -37.19 -4.61 6.15
C SER A 170 -38.19 -4.06 7.19
N MET A 171 -37.73 -3.24 8.15
CA MET A 171 -38.62 -2.57 9.10
C MET A 171 -39.61 -1.64 8.40
N MET A 172 -39.13 -0.83 7.44
CA MET A 172 -39.96 0.09 6.67
C MET A 172 -41.02 -0.64 5.83
N ASN A 173 -40.69 -1.78 5.23
CA ASN A 173 -41.63 -2.54 4.39
C ASN A 173 -42.66 -3.32 5.22
N ASN A 174 -42.34 -3.67 6.46
CA ASN A 174 -43.18 -4.52 7.31
C ASN A 174 -43.85 -3.76 8.49
N TYR A 175 -43.75 -2.43 8.58
CA TYR A 175 -44.22 -1.65 9.74
C TYR A 175 -45.70 -1.86 10.12
N GLY A 176 -46.55 -2.26 9.17
CA GLY A 176 -47.98 -2.51 9.36
C GLY A 176 -48.35 -3.96 9.73
N THR A 177 -47.37 -4.86 9.73
CA THR A 177 -47.56 -6.28 10.05
C THR A 177 -46.66 -6.73 11.21
N LEU A 178 -45.59 -5.98 11.49
CA LEU A 178 -44.65 -6.30 12.55
C LEU A 178 -45.25 -6.04 13.95
N PRO A 179 -45.31 -7.04 14.83
CA PRO A 179 -45.65 -6.81 16.23
C PRO A 179 -44.67 -5.83 16.90
N ILE A 180 -45.16 -4.93 17.76
CA ILE A 180 -44.35 -3.90 18.43
C ILE A 180 -43.13 -4.48 19.15
N ASN A 181 -43.26 -5.65 19.78
CA ASN A 181 -42.15 -6.31 20.46
C ASN A 181 -41.03 -6.74 19.48
N GLN A 182 -41.40 -7.24 18.30
CA GLN A 182 -40.42 -7.57 17.25
C GLN A 182 -39.78 -6.30 16.67
N LEU A 183 -40.54 -5.21 16.54
CA LEU A 183 -40.01 -3.93 16.07
C LEU A 183 -38.95 -3.40 17.04
N LYS A 184 -39.25 -3.39 18.34
CA LYS A 184 -38.29 -3.00 19.38
C LYS A 184 -37.02 -3.83 19.33
N MET A 185 -37.14 -5.15 19.11
CA MET A 185 -36.00 -6.04 18.96
C MET A 185 -35.17 -5.69 17.72
N GLN A 186 -35.80 -5.47 16.56
CA GLN A 186 -35.10 -5.09 15.33
C GLN A 186 -34.40 -3.74 15.44
N LEU A 187 -35.04 -2.74 16.06
CA LEU A 187 -34.44 -1.43 16.32
C LEU A 187 -33.24 -1.51 17.27
N ARG A 188 -33.30 -2.37 18.30
CA ARG A 188 -32.14 -2.63 19.18
C ARG A 188 -31.01 -3.31 18.43
N ASN A 189 -31.30 -4.32 17.60
CA ASN A 189 -30.29 -4.95 16.76
C ASN A 189 -29.64 -3.96 15.80
N LEU A 190 -30.41 -3.04 15.23
CA LEU A 190 -29.90 -1.94 14.42
C LEU A 190 -28.98 -1.02 15.23
N GLN A 191 -29.38 -0.66 16.44
CA GLN A 191 -28.57 0.15 17.36
C GLN A 191 -27.23 -0.53 17.67
N PHE A 192 -27.23 -1.82 18.00
CA PHE A 192 -26.01 -2.59 18.23
C PHE A 192 -25.13 -2.66 16.98
N GLY A 193 -25.74 -2.90 15.81
CA GLY A 193 -25.04 -2.90 14.52
C GLY A 193 -24.34 -1.56 14.24
N LEU A 194 -25.06 -0.45 14.42
CA LEU A 194 -24.50 0.90 14.25
C LEU A 194 -23.36 1.21 15.23
N GLN A 195 -23.47 0.77 16.48
CA GLN A 195 -22.41 0.92 17.47
C GLN A 195 -21.18 0.04 17.16
N SER A 196 -21.38 -1.09 16.49
CA SER A 196 -20.31 -2.01 16.10
C SER A 196 -19.52 -1.56 14.86
N ILE A 197 -20.06 -0.63 14.06
CA ILE A 197 -19.30 -0.01 12.98
C ILE A 197 -18.20 0.85 13.62
N SER A 198 -17.00 0.29 13.70
CA SER A 198 -15.82 0.99 14.17
C SER A 198 -15.43 2.05 13.13
N VAL A 199 -15.72 3.32 13.43
CA VAL A 199 -15.25 4.45 12.62
C VAL A 199 -14.16 5.23 13.36
N GLN A 200 -13.20 4.50 13.94
CA GLN A 200 -12.18 5.03 14.85
C GLN A 200 -11.44 6.28 14.32
N ASN A 201 -11.40 6.49 13.00
CA ASN A 201 -10.68 7.61 12.37
C ASN A 201 -11.56 8.59 11.57
N ASN A 202 -12.90 8.51 11.63
CA ASN A 202 -13.77 9.50 10.96
C ASN A 202 -14.80 10.09 11.93
N LYS A 203 -14.42 11.20 12.58
CA LYS A 203 -15.26 11.93 13.55
C LYS A 203 -16.61 12.35 12.98
N LYS A 204 -16.67 12.74 11.71
CA LYS A 204 -17.92 13.16 11.04
C LYS A 204 -18.90 11.99 10.96
N LEU A 205 -18.45 10.84 10.46
CA LEU A 205 -19.25 9.63 10.38
C LEU A 205 -19.68 9.13 11.76
N SER A 206 -18.77 9.14 12.75
CA SER A 206 -19.11 8.80 14.13
C SER A 206 -20.21 9.70 14.69
N GLN A 207 -20.15 11.01 14.45
CA GLN A 207 -21.18 11.94 14.90
C GLN A 207 -22.52 11.75 14.16
N GLN A 208 -22.47 11.47 12.86
CA GLN A 208 -23.65 11.13 12.06
C GLN A 208 -24.35 9.86 12.58
N ILE A 209 -23.58 8.82 12.92
CA ILE A 209 -24.12 7.60 13.55
C ILE A 209 -24.75 7.90 14.91
N GLN A 210 -24.10 8.70 15.76
CA GLN A 210 -24.66 9.10 17.06
C GLN A 210 -25.96 9.88 16.93
N ASN A 211 -26.08 10.75 15.92
CA ASN A 211 -27.31 11.48 15.63
C ASN A 211 -28.45 10.55 15.19
N ILE A 212 -28.17 9.49 14.42
CA ILE A 212 -29.18 8.46 14.08
C ILE A 212 -29.64 7.72 15.34
N ILE A 213 -28.69 7.33 16.20
CA ILE A 213 -29.00 6.62 17.44
C ILE A 213 -29.90 7.49 18.34
N GLY A 214 -29.62 8.79 18.38
CA GLY A 214 -30.21 9.72 19.31
C GLY A 214 -29.35 9.80 20.57
N ASN A 215 -28.73 10.95 20.81
CA ASN A 215 -28.08 11.28 22.07
C ASN A 215 -29.02 12.16 22.92
N SER A 216 -28.61 12.52 24.13
CA SER A 216 -29.42 13.29 25.07
C SER A 216 -30.00 14.61 24.50
N SER A 217 -29.37 15.22 23.49
CA SER A 217 -29.89 16.42 22.81
C SER A 217 -30.77 16.15 21.59
N THR A 218 -30.77 14.94 21.03
CA THR A 218 -31.50 14.55 19.81
C THR A 218 -32.54 13.43 20.04
N ASN A 219 -32.65 12.90 21.26
CA ASN A 219 -33.56 11.82 21.63
C ASN A 219 -35.05 12.10 21.32
N ASP A 220 -35.43 13.37 21.17
CA ASP A 220 -36.80 13.78 20.84
C ASP A 220 -37.00 14.09 19.34
N GLN A 221 -35.97 13.94 18.50
CA GLN A 221 -36.08 14.16 17.06
C GLN A 221 -36.74 12.99 16.34
N VAL A 222 -37.75 13.30 15.52
CA VAL A 222 -38.48 12.33 14.70
C VAL A 222 -37.51 11.59 13.79
N GLY A 223 -37.60 10.26 13.79
CA GLY A 223 -36.76 9.40 12.94
C GLY A 223 -35.43 8.97 13.55
N THR A 224 -35.11 9.36 14.79
CA THR A 224 -33.99 8.74 15.55
C THR A 224 -34.41 7.41 16.16
N LEU A 225 -33.45 6.51 16.38
CA LEU A 225 -33.70 5.20 17.00
C LEU A 225 -34.34 5.35 18.39
N ASN A 226 -33.77 6.20 19.24
CA ASN A 226 -34.28 6.42 20.59
C ASN A 226 -35.67 7.05 20.59
N TYR A 227 -35.98 7.96 19.66
CA TYR A 227 -37.33 8.52 19.53
C TYR A 227 -38.35 7.43 19.19
N ILE A 228 -38.04 6.57 18.23
CA ILE A 228 -38.94 5.47 17.82
C ILE A 228 -39.11 4.48 18.97
N LEU A 229 -38.03 4.08 19.64
CA LEU A 229 -38.09 3.16 20.77
C LEU A 229 -38.95 3.72 21.91
N LYS A 230 -38.78 5.00 22.27
CA LYS A 230 -39.52 5.71 23.33
C LYS A 230 -41.03 5.78 23.04
N ASN A 231 -41.41 6.02 21.78
CA ASN A 231 -42.81 6.25 21.41
C ASN A 231 -43.51 5.02 20.82
N SER A 232 -42.77 3.94 20.53
CA SER A 232 -43.32 2.73 19.89
C SER A 232 -44.50 2.10 20.63
N SER A 233 -44.62 2.26 21.96
CA SER A 233 -45.76 1.73 22.73
C SER A 233 -47.05 2.53 22.59
N SER A 234 -46.98 3.82 22.24
CA SER A 234 -48.16 4.66 22.00
C SER A 234 -48.62 4.61 20.53
N TRP A 235 -47.80 4.04 19.65
CA TRP A 235 -48.12 3.85 18.24
C TRP A 235 -48.71 2.45 18.02
N GLY A 236 -49.97 2.38 17.60
CA GLY A 236 -50.58 1.14 17.13
C GLY A 236 -49.88 0.60 15.87
N VAL A 237 -50.14 -0.67 15.54
CA VAL A 237 -49.67 -1.30 14.30
C VAL A 237 -50.16 -0.48 13.10
N GLY A 238 -49.25 -0.15 12.18
CA GLY A 238 -49.59 0.61 10.97
C GLY A 238 -49.81 2.11 11.17
N SER A 239 -49.47 2.69 12.33
CA SER A 239 -49.66 4.13 12.56
C SER A 239 -48.88 5.00 11.55
N ALA A 240 -49.49 6.12 11.14
CA ALA A 240 -48.86 7.07 10.22
C ALA A 240 -47.58 7.68 10.83
N SER A 241 -47.56 7.90 12.15
CA SER A 241 -46.39 8.41 12.88
C SER A 241 -45.22 7.42 12.88
N LEU A 242 -45.51 6.12 13.06
CA LEU A 242 -44.50 5.07 12.98
C LEU A 242 -43.95 4.96 11.55
N LYS A 243 -44.83 4.96 10.55
CA LYS A 243 -44.43 4.95 9.14
C LYS A 243 -43.49 6.12 8.84
N ASN A 244 -43.88 7.34 9.20
CA ASN A 244 -43.08 8.54 8.96
C ASN A 244 -41.71 8.46 9.64
N SER A 245 -41.67 8.00 10.90
CA SER A 245 -40.40 7.87 11.63
C SER A 245 -39.47 6.82 11.02
N LEU A 246 -40.00 5.67 10.61
CA LEU A 246 -39.22 4.63 9.94
C LEU A 246 -38.73 5.07 8.55
N THR A 247 -39.52 5.83 7.80
CA THR A 247 -39.09 6.41 6.52
C THR A 247 -37.93 7.38 6.70
N ILE A 248 -38.00 8.27 7.70
CA ILE A 248 -36.91 9.21 8.01
C ILE A 248 -35.65 8.45 8.47
N LEU A 249 -35.81 7.45 9.34
CA LEU A 249 -34.72 6.61 9.80
C LEU A 249 -34.03 5.89 8.63
N TYR A 250 -34.81 5.27 7.74
CA TYR A 250 -34.29 4.61 6.55
C TYR A 250 -33.52 5.58 5.64
N SER A 251 -34.07 6.77 5.37
CA SER A 251 -33.40 7.80 4.55
C SER A 251 -32.05 8.22 5.14
N ASN A 252 -32.02 8.50 6.44
CA ASN A 252 -30.79 8.87 7.15
C ASN A 252 -29.75 7.73 7.11
N LEU A 253 -30.17 6.49 7.34
CA LEU A 253 -29.31 5.32 7.28
C LEU A 253 -28.77 5.08 5.88
N SER A 254 -29.63 5.14 4.86
CA SER A 254 -29.23 4.96 3.46
C SER A 254 -28.14 5.94 3.06
N THR A 255 -28.26 7.20 3.50
CA THR A 255 -27.26 8.24 3.20
C THR A 255 -25.93 7.95 3.90
N ILE A 256 -25.96 7.69 5.21
CA ILE A 256 -24.73 7.52 5.99
C ILE A 256 -24.02 6.19 5.66
N MET A 257 -24.77 5.12 5.36
CA MET A 257 -24.20 3.85 4.94
C MET A 257 -23.62 3.90 3.53
N ALA A 258 -24.16 4.74 2.63
CA ALA A 258 -23.52 5.03 1.36
C ALA A 258 -22.19 5.77 1.56
N ASP A 259 -22.16 6.82 2.39
CA ASP A 259 -20.93 7.56 2.72
C ASP A 259 -19.83 6.65 3.31
N ILE A 260 -20.20 5.72 4.21
CA ILE A 260 -19.27 4.73 4.77
C ILE A 260 -18.73 3.80 3.67
N SER A 261 -19.62 3.30 2.82
CA SER A 261 -19.25 2.36 1.75
C SER A 261 -18.30 3.01 0.74
N ASP A 262 -18.60 4.25 0.33
CA ASP A 262 -17.79 4.99 -0.63
C ASP A 262 -16.43 5.37 -0.05
N THR A 263 -16.40 5.88 1.19
CA THR A 263 -15.14 6.21 1.88
C THR A 263 -14.24 4.97 2.04
N SER A 264 -14.85 3.83 2.35
CA SER A 264 -14.14 2.55 2.50
C SER A 264 -13.58 2.08 1.17
N ARG A 265 -14.38 2.12 0.09
CA ARG A 265 -13.95 1.76 -1.27
C ARG A 265 -12.82 2.65 -1.76
N ASP A 266 -12.92 3.97 -1.57
CA ASP A 266 -11.87 4.90 -1.96
C ASP A 266 -10.56 4.64 -1.22
N SER A 267 -10.64 4.33 0.07
CA SER A 267 -9.48 3.97 0.87
C SER A 267 -8.85 2.67 0.40
N ILE A 268 -9.66 1.64 0.12
CA ILE A 268 -9.21 0.37 -0.47
C ILE A 268 -8.53 0.61 -1.82
N ASN A 269 -9.13 1.38 -2.72
CA ASN A 269 -8.58 1.72 -4.03
C ASN A 269 -7.20 2.39 -3.90
N LYS A 270 -7.06 3.34 -2.98
CA LYS A 270 -5.79 4.04 -2.73
C LYS A 270 -4.72 3.09 -2.19
N LEU A 271 -5.05 2.28 -1.19
CA LEU A 271 -4.12 1.30 -0.60
C LEU A 271 -3.68 0.27 -1.64
N TYR A 272 -4.62 -0.25 -2.43
CA TYR A 272 -4.33 -1.18 -3.50
C TYR A 272 -3.43 -0.55 -4.57
N ALA A 273 -3.79 0.62 -5.11
CA ALA A 273 -2.97 1.30 -6.12
C ALA A 273 -1.56 1.60 -5.61
N ASN A 274 -1.42 2.02 -4.35
CA ASN A 274 -0.13 2.24 -3.72
C ASN A 274 0.67 0.94 -3.62
N GLY A 275 0.10 -0.13 -3.06
CA GLY A 275 0.76 -1.42 -2.93
C GLY A 275 1.10 -2.06 -4.27
N GLU A 276 0.19 -1.97 -5.24
CA GLU A 276 0.37 -2.44 -6.61
C GLU A 276 1.50 -1.68 -7.31
N SER A 277 1.59 -0.36 -7.16
CA SER A 277 2.68 0.42 -7.76
C SER A 277 4.06 -0.02 -7.25
N ILE A 278 4.17 -0.40 -5.97
CA ILE A 278 5.42 -0.85 -5.34
C ILE A 278 5.81 -2.24 -5.82
N THR A 279 4.81 -3.12 -5.97
CA THR A 279 5.01 -4.55 -6.23
C THR A 279 5.03 -4.92 -7.72
N ASN A 280 4.28 -4.21 -8.58
CA ASN A 280 4.30 -4.43 -10.03
C ASN A 280 5.46 -3.72 -10.73
N SER A 281 6.07 -2.71 -10.11
CA SER A 281 7.20 -1.97 -10.71
C SER A 281 8.48 -2.82 -10.82
N TYR A 282 8.55 -3.98 -10.17
CA TYR A 282 9.65 -4.93 -10.27
C TYR A 282 9.14 -6.35 -10.03
N ASN A 283 8.91 -7.12 -11.11
CA ASN A 283 8.69 -8.57 -11.04
C ASN A 283 9.87 -9.32 -10.37
N ASP A 284 10.99 -8.62 -10.11
CA ASP A 284 12.21 -9.18 -9.54
C ASP A 284 12.30 -9.05 -8.01
N PHE A 285 11.41 -8.29 -7.34
CA PHE A 285 11.38 -8.25 -5.88
C PHE A 285 10.77 -9.53 -5.33
N LYS A 286 11.65 -10.46 -4.95
CA LYS A 286 11.24 -11.73 -4.36
C LYS A 286 10.35 -11.53 -3.14
N SER A 287 10.60 -10.50 -2.33
CA SER A 287 9.83 -10.20 -1.12
C SER A 287 8.43 -9.62 -1.40
N ALA A 288 8.21 -9.02 -2.58
CA ALA A 288 6.96 -8.34 -2.96
C ALA A 288 5.82 -9.30 -3.31
N LYS A 289 6.13 -10.57 -3.63
CA LYS A 289 5.14 -11.54 -4.12
C LYS A 289 4.00 -11.78 -3.12
N LEU A 290 4.32 -12.02 -1.84
CA LEU A 290 3.31 -12.35 -0.83
C LEU A 290 2.38 -11.17 -0.49
N PRO A 291 2.90 -9.96 -0.24
CA PRO A 291 2.04 -8.79 -0.04
C PRO A 291 1.11 -8.50 -1.23
N LEU A 292 1.59 -8.64 -2.46
CA LEU A 292 0.76 -8.41 -3.65
C LEU A 292 -0.43 -9.39 -3.72
N GLU A 293 -0.21 -10.66 -3.43
CA GLU A 293 -1.28 -11.66 -3.33
C GLU A 293 -2.33 -11.26 -2.29
N TYR A 294 -1.89 -10.77 -1.12
CA TYR A 294 -2.78 -10.33 -0.05
C TYR A 294 -3.60 -9.09 -0.42
N LEU A 295 -2.97 -8.11 -1.07
CA LEU A 295 -3.64 -6.91 -1.56
C LEU A 295 -4.67 -7.27 -2.63
N LYS A 296 -4.32 -8.13 -3.59
CA LYS A 296 -5.23 -8.61 -4.65
C LYS A 296 -6.41 -9.39 -4.07
N TYR A 297 -6.17 -10.24 -3.08
CA TYR A 297 -7.24 -10.95 -2.39
C TYR A 297 -8.29 -9.98 -1.81
N GLN A 298 -7.85 -8.98 -1.05
CA GLN A 298 -8.76 -8.02 -0.42
C GLN A 298 -9.44 -7.09 -1.42
N TYR A 299 -8.73 -6.72 -2.49
CA TYR A 299 -9.27 -5.88 -3.56
C TYR A 299 -10.34 -6.61 -4.37
N SER A 300 -10.15 -7.88 -4.69
CA SER A 300 -11.17 -8.68 -5.37
C SER A 300 -12.40 -8.88 -4.48
N LEU A 301 -12.23 -9.11 -3.18
CA LEU A 301 -13.37 -9.16 -2.24
C LEU A 301 -14.17 -7.85 -2.24
N SER A 302 -13.51 -6.68 -2.24
CA SER A 302 -14.21 -5.38 -2.22
C SER A 302 -15.05 -5.13 -3.47
N ARG A 303 -14.71 -5.79 -4.57
CA ARG A 303 -15.38 -5.68 -5.87
C ARG A 303 -16.38 -6.81 -6.14
N GLY A 304 -16.52 -7.77 -5.22
CA GLY A 304 -17.35 -8.96 -5.41
C GLY A 304 -16.80 -9.90 -6.50
N GLU A 305 -15.49 -9.88 -6.72
CA GLU A 305 -14.80 -10.74 -7.70
C GLU A 305 -14.31 -12.04 -7.05
N ASP A 306 -14.03 -13.05 -7.88
CA ASP A 306 -13.41 -14.30 -7.43
C ASP A 306 -11.99 -14.03 -6.88
N SER A 307 -11.81 -14.35 -5.60
CA SER A 307 -10.55 -14.20 -4.86
C SER A 307 -9.81 -15.53 -4.63
N SER A 308 -10.36 -16.66 -5.09
CA SER A 308 -9.85 -18.02 -4.80
C SER A 308 -8.42 -18.27 -5.29
N LYS A 309 -8.01 -17.55 -6.33
CA LYS A 309 -6.67 -17.62 -6.91
C LYS A 309 -5.60 -16.86 -6.12
N TYR A 310 -6.01 -16.03 -5.16
CA TYR A 310 -5.10 -15.22 -4.35
C TYR A 310 -5.02 -15.75 -2.93
N LYS A 311 -3.90 -15.46 -2.27
CA LYS A 311 -3.72 -15.85 -0.87
C LYS A 311 -4.37 -14.82 0.07
N ALA A 312 -5.09 -15.29 1.09
CA ALA A 312 -5.61 -14.42 2.14
C ALA A 312 -4.49 -13.98 3.11
N PRO A 313 -4.48 -12.72 3.58
CA PRO A 313 -3.55 -12.28 4.61
C PRO A 313 -3.88 -12.90 5.97
N SER A 314 -2.83 -13.18 6.76
CA SER A 314 -2.98 -13.57 8.15
C SER A 314 -2.94 -12.34 9.05
N CYS A 315 -4.12 -11.85 9.44
CA CYS A 315 -4.26 -10.65 10.23
C CYS A 315 -4.39 -10.99 11.72
N PHE A 316 -3.26 -11.28 12.38
CA PHE A 316 -3.23 -11.40 13.84
C PHE A 316 -3.03 -10.02 14.45
N ASN A 317 -3.93 -9.61 15.35
CA ASN A 317 -3.91 -8.31 16.04
C ASN A 317 -3.77 -7.11 15.08
N SER A 318 -4.66 -6.99 14.10
CA SER A 318 -4.84 -5.70 13.44
C SER A 318 -5.41 -4.68 14.45
N PRO A 319 -4.89 -3.44 14.49
CA PRO A 319 -5.41 -2.39 15.38
C PRO A 319 -6.89 -2.10 15.16
#